data_AF-A0A0M3K9R6-F1
#
_entry.id   AF-A0A0M3K9R6-F1
#
_cell.length_a   1.000
_cell.length_b   1.000
_cell.length_c   1.000
_cell.angle_alpha   90.00
_cell.angle_beta   90.00
_cell.angle_gamma   90.00
#
_symmetry.space_group_name_H-M   'P 1'
#
loop_
_entity.id
_entity.type
_entity.pdbx_description
1 polymer ?
#
loop_
_entity_poly.entity_id
_entity_poly.type
_entity_poly.pdbx_seq_one_letter_code
_entity_poly.pdbx_strand_id
1 'polypeptide(L)'
;MGHKIVFSGDTKPCDLLVEQGMDADLLVHEATFEDDHERDAALKKHSTMKQAVDVSVRMKARSVILTHFSARYPKVPALPEYLDKLGNVSVAVDNLSVRFDDLVLLPKLLKVFRELYQEELFEVQLRMEQRILREQLDEKQKQAVSKDVQPVKVEQASKLTRKRKSSEVI
;
A
#
# COMPACT_ATOMS: atom_id res chain seq x y z
N MET A 1 -29.19 3.81 -23.66
CA MET A 1 -28.16 3.06 -22.93
C MET A 1 -27.92 3.78 -21.61
N GLY A 2 -27.74 3.04 -20.51
CA GLY A 2 -27.44 3.63 -19.20
C GLY A 2 -25.96 3.55 -18.88
N HIS A 3 -25.46 4.46 -18.05
CA HIS A 3 -24.09 4.43 -17.54
C HIS A 3 -24.03 3.60 -16.26
N LYS A 4 -23.02 2.74 -16.13
CA LYS A 4 -22.72 2.01 -14.88
C LYS A 4 -21.61 2.72 -14.12
N ILE A 5 -21.95 3.24 -12.95
CA ILE A 5 -21.03 3.92 -12.04
C ILE A 5 -20.89 3.08 -10.78
N VAL A 6 -19.68 2.84 -10.34
CA VAL A 6 -19.37 2.06 -9.15
C VAL A 6 -18.59 2.93 -8.18
N PHE A 7 -19.02 2.94 -6.92
CA PHE A 7 -18.29 3.57 -5.81
C PHE A 7 -17.85 2.47 -4.85
N SER A 8 -16.57 2.45 -4.49
CA SER A 8 -16.06 1.45 -3.53
C SER A 8 -16.60 1.66 -2.11
N GLY A 9 -16.82 2.93 -1.73
CA GLY A 9 -16.83 3.32 -0.32
C GLY A 9 -15.47 3.09 0.33
N ASP A 10 -15.41 3.13 1.66
CA ASP A 10 -14.22 2.74 2.41
C ASP A 10 -14.19 1.22 2.56
N THR A 11 -13.20 0.58 1.93
CA THR A 11 -13.10 -0.86 1.85
C THR A 11 -11.67 -1.31 1.60
N LYS A 12 -11.35 -2.49 2.15
CA LYS A 12 -10.26 -3.33 1.64
C LYS A 12 -10.61 -3.87 0.24
N PRO A 13 -9.65 -4.44 -0.52
CA PRO A 13 -9.97 -5.17 -1.74
C PRO A 13 -11.10 -6.17 -1.53
N CYS A 14 -12.15 -6.05 -2.34
CA CYS A 14 -13.41 -6.76 -2.16
C CYS A 14 -13.84 -7.40 -3.48
N ASP A 15 -13.86 -8.72 -3.52
CA ASP A 15 -14.23 -9.45 -4.75
C ASP A 15 -15.70 -9.24 -5.12
N LEU A 16 -16.58 -9.06 -4.14
CA LEU A 16 -17.98 -8.74 -4.40
C LEU A 16 -18.13 -7.39 -5.14
N LEU A 17 -17.28 -6.40 -4.84
CA LEU A 17 -17.28 -5.12 -5.55
C LEU A 17 -16.91 -5.34 -7.03
N VAL A 18 -15.89 -6.16 -7.30
CA VAL A 18 -15.47 -6.53 -8.65
C VAL A 18 -16.61 -7.22 -9.41
N GLU A 19 -17.24 -8.22 -8.80
CA GLU A 19 -18.31 -9.01 -9.41
C GLU A 19 -19.53 -8.16 -9.76
N GLN A 20 -20.00 -7.33 -8.82
CA GLN A 20 -21.17 -6.48 -9.04
C GLN A 20 -20.84 -5.30 -9.98
N GLY A 21 -19.59 -4.85 -9.98
CA GLY A 21 -19.11 -3.72 -10.78
C GLY A 21 -18.61 -4.08 -12.17
N MET A 22 -18.59 -5.36 -12.56
CA MET A 22 -17.98 -5.82 -13.82
C MET A 22 -18.42 -4.97 -15.03
N ASP A 23 -17.45 -4.58 -15.87
CA ASP A 23 -17.62 -3.72 -17.04
C ASP A 23 -18.22 -2.32 -16.72
N ALA A 24 -17.88 -1.74 -15.55
CA ALA A 24 -18.28 -0.38 -15.21
C ALA A 24 -17.74 0.66 -16.19
N ASP A 25 -18.56 1.67 -16.50
CA ASP A 25 -18.10 2.84 -17.27
C ASP A 25 -17.17 3.72 -16.44
N LEU A 26 -17.47 3.85 -15.15
CA LEU A 26 -16.66 4.60 -14.19
C LEU A 26 -16.60 3.86 -12.85
N LEU A 27 -15.38 3.65 -12.37
CA LEU A 27 -15.10 3.24 -10.99
C LEU A 27 -14.51 4.43 -10.23
N VAL A 28 -15.13 4.80 -9.11
CA VAL A 28 -14.57 5.70 -8.11
C VAL A 28 -14.14 4.85 -6.92
N HIS A 29 -12.83 4.76 -6.67
CA HIS A 29 -12.27 3.87 -5.67
C HIS A 29 -11.41 4.62 -4.64
N GLU A 30 -11.55 4.24 -3.37
CA GLU A 30 -10.67 4.74 -2.32
C GLU A 30 -9.23 4.25 -2.51
N ALA A 31 -8.27 5.10 -2.17
CA ALA A 31 -6.85 4.79 -2.25
C ALA A 31 -6.11 5.48 -1.09
N THR A 32 -6.55 5.20 0.14
CA THR A 32 -6.08 5.90 1.33
C THR A 32 -4.59 5.70 1.58
N PHE A 33 -4.06 4.52 1.28
CA PHE A 33 -2.67 4.16 1.59
C PHE A 33 -1.76 4.12 0.36
N GLU A 34 -0.49 4.42 0.60
CA GLU A 34 0.59 4.18 -0.35
C GLU A 34 0.86 2.67 -0.51
N ASP A 35 1.53 2.29 -1.60
CA ASP A 35 1.69 0.89 -1.98
C ASP A 35 2.56 0.07 -1.00
N ASP A 36 3.45 0.73 -0.27
CA ASP A 36 4.30 0.15 0.78
C ASP A 36 3.58 -0.04 2.13
N HIS A 37 2.36 0.50 2.27
CA HIS A 37 1.57 0.45 3.52
C HIS A 37 0.44 -0.60 3.49
N GLU A 38 0.60 -1.68 2.73
CA GLU A 38 -0.44 -2.72 2.58
C GLU A 38 -0.90 -3.33 3.92
N ARG A 39 0.03 -3.53 4.88
CA ARG A 39 -0.34 -4.03 6.22
C ARG A 39 -1.23 -3.05 6.98
N ASP A 40 -0.89 -1.76 6.93
CA ASP A 40 -1.68 -0.70 7.58
C ASP A 40 -3.05 -0.56 6.93
N ALA A 41 -3.11 -0.63 5.60
CA ALA A 41 -4.35 -0.63 4.83
C ALA A 41 -5.27 -1.78 5.27
N ALA A 42 -4.73 -3.01 5.36
CA ALA A 42 -5.49 -4.16 5.82
C ALA A 42 -5.99 -4.02 7.27
N LEU A 43 -5.14 -3.55 8.18
CA LEU A 43 -5.50 -3.35 9.59
C LEU A 43 -6.59 -2.29 9.77
N LYS A 44 -6.53 -1.21 8.98
CA LYS A 44 -7.49 -0.10 9.02
C LYS A 44 -8.67 -0.28 8.06
N LYS A 45 -8.72 -1.41 7.34
CA LYS A 45 -9.79 -1.79 6.41
C LYS A 45 -9.96 -0.84 5.21
N HIS A 46 -8.85 -0.32 4.73
CA HIS A 46 -8.75 0.53 3.54
C HIS A 46 -7.97 -0.17 2.42
N SER A 47 -7.87 0.49 1.28
CA SER A 47 -7.09 0.04 0.13
C SER A 47 -5.84 0.88 -0.09
N THR A 48 -4.80 0.26 -0.63
CA THR A 48 -3.68 0.99 -1.26
C THR A 48 -4.04 1.42 -2.68
N MET A 49 -3.29 2.37 -3.26
CA MET A 49 -3.44 2.73 -4.68
C MET A 49 -3.32 1.53 -5.62
N LYS A 50 -2.29 0.70 -5.44
CA LYS A 50 -2.08 -0.50 -6.24
C LYS A 50 -3.22 -1.51 -6.11
N GLN A 51 -3.78 -1.64 -4.91
CA GLN A 51 -4.93 -2.50 -4.65
C GLN A 51 -6.20 -1.98 -5.35
N ALA A 52 -6.45 -0.67 -5.31
CA ALA A 52 -7.56 -0.04 -6.02
C ALA A 52 -7.43 -0.20 -7.54
N VAL A 53 -6.21 -0.05 -8.07
CA VAL A 53 -5.90 -0.31 -9.48
C VAL A 53 -6.14 -1.78 -9.84
N ASP A 54 -5.68 -2.72 -9.02
CA ASP A 54 -5.92 -4.16 -9.25
C ASP A 54 -7.43 -4.47 -9.31
N VAL A 55 -8.21 -3.95 -8.36
CA VAL A 55 -9.68 -4.06 -8.36
C VAL A 55 -10.26 -3.51 -9.66
N SER A 56 -9.79 -2.35 -10.13
CA SER A 56 -10.27 -1.75 -11.38
C SER A 56 -10.00 -2.60 -12.62
N VAL A 57 -8.82 -3.25 -12.67
CA VAL A 57 -8.40 -4.11 -13.77
C VAL A 57 -9.24 -5.38 -13.78
N ARG A 58 -9.41 -6.02 -12.61
CA ARG A 58 -10.27 -7.21 -12.47
C ARG A 58 -11.74 -6.92 -12.80
N MET A 59 -12.21 -5.72 -12.46
CA MET A 59 -13.56 -5.23 -12.78
C MET A 59 -13.73 -4.87 -14.26
N LYS A 60 -12.64 -4.75 -15.03
CA LYS A 60 -12.64 -4.20 -16.41
C LYS A 60 -13.28 -2.80 -16.48
N ALA A 61 -13.03 -1.98 -15.47
CA ALA A 61 -13.55 -0.61 -15.44
C ALA A 61 -12.97 0.20 -16.61
N ARG A 62 -13.85 0.86 -17.38
CA ARG A 62 -13.45 1.65 -18.55
C ARG A 62 -12.70 2.91 -18.15
N SER A 63 -13.05 3.50 -17.01
CA SER A 63 -12.38 4.67 -16.44
C SER A 63 -12.36 4.58 -14.92
N VAL A 64 -11.29 5.10 -14.32
CA VAL A 64 -11.05 5.01 -12.87
C VAL A 64 -10.68 6.37 -12.32
N ILE A 65 -11.32 6.74 -11.22
CA ILE A 65 -10.94 7.90 -10.41
C ILE A 65 -10.57 7.39 -9.02
N LEU A 66 -9.31 7.62 -8.64
CA LEU A 66 -8.83 7.34 -7.28
C LEU A 66 -9.16 8.51 -6.36
N THR A 67 -9.64 8.23 -5.15
CA THR A 67 -10.04 9.26 -4.17
C THR A 67 -9.76 8.82 -2.73
N HIS A 68 -10.23 9.59 -1.75
CA HIS A 68 -10.13 9.29 -0.32
C HIS A 68 -8.67 9.07 0.13
N PHE A 69 -7.79 9.98 -0.26
CA PHE A 69 -6.37 9.94 0.07
C PHE A 69 -6.12 10.26 1.55
N SER A 70 -5.03 9.74 2.11
CA SER A 70 -4.66 10.02 3.50
C SER A 70 -4.47 11.52 3.77
N ALA A 71 -5.06 12.01 4.86
CA ALA A 71 -4.83 13.37 5.37
C ALA A 71 -3.36 13.68 5.74
N ARG A 72 -2.47 12.66 5.75
CA ARG A 72 -1.02 12.84 5.90
C ARG A 72 -0.41 13.69 4.79
N TYR A 73 -1.05 13.75 3.61
CA TYR A 73 -0.63 14.56 2.49
C TYR A 73 -1.74 15.53 2.09
N PRO A 74 -1.88 16.66 2.79
CA PRO A 74 -3.03 17.56 2.64
C PRO A 74 -3.08 18.28 1.30
N LYS A 75 -1.98 18.31 0.55
CA LYS A 75 -1.90 18.98 -0.76
C LYS A 75 -2.07 18.00 -1.91
N VAL A 76 -1.22 16.98 -1.99
CA VAL A 76 -1.23 15.98 -3.06
C VAL A 76 -0.83 14.61 -2.52
N PRO A 77 -1.51 13.52 -2.91
CA PRO A 77 -1.05 12.19 -2.57
C PRO A 77 0.25 11.86 -3.32
N ALA A 78 0.99 10.87 -2.83
CA ALA A 78 2.05 10.26 -3.62
C ALA A 78 1.44 9.65 -4.89
N LEU A 79 2.00 9.96 -6.07
CA LEU A 79 1.48 9.47 -7.35
C LEU A 79 2.54 8.62 -8.06
N PRO A 80 2.48 7.28 -7.93
CA PRO A 80 3.39 6.39 -8.61
C PRO A 80 3.35 6.55 -10.14
N GLU A 81 4.51 6.43 -10.80
CA GLU A 81 4.64 6.59 -12.25
C GLU A 81 3.92 5.51 -13.07
N TYR A 82 3.59 4.37 -12.45
CA TYR A 82 2.84 3.32 -13.16
C TYR A 82 1.42 3.74 -13.52
N LEU A 83 0.84 4.73 -12.82
CA LEU A 83 -0.51 5.23 -13.11
C LEU A 83 -0.61 5.81 -14.53
N ASP A 84 0.46 6.42 -15.02
CA ASP A 84 0.51 7.01 -16.37
C ASP A 84 0.47 5.95 -17.49
N LYS A 85 0.85 4.70 -17.15
CA LYS A 85 0.88 3.57 -18.10
C LYS A 85 -0.46 2.85 -18.21
N LEU A 86 -1.38 3.06 -17.27
CA LEU A 86 -2.69 2.38 -17.24
C LEU A 86 -3.63 2.92 -18.31
N GLY A 87 -3.53 4.20 -18.66
CA GLY A 87 -4.27 4.80 -19.76
C GLY A 87 -5.78 4.98 -19.53
N ASN A 88 -6.30 4.70 -18.34
CA ASN A 88 -7.71 4.90 -17.96
C ASN A 88 -7.92 5.45 -16.53
N VAL A 89 -6.84 5.84 -15.84
CA VAL A 89 -6.87 6.27 -14.43
C VAL A 89 -6.63 7.77 -14.31
N SER A 90 -7.35 8.41 -13.39
CA SER A 90 -7.07 9.76 -12.88
C SER A 90 -7.19 9.78 -11.36
N VAL A 91 -6.76 10.88 -10.76
CA VAL A 91 -6.98 11.18 -9.34
C VAL A 91 -8.07 12.24 -9.17
N ALA A 92 -8.85 12.11 -8.10
CA ALA A 92 -9.79 13.12 -7.68
C ALA A 92 -9.04 14.27 -7.00
N VAL A 93 -9.52 15.48 -7.22
CA VAL A 93 -9.15 16.66 -6.46
C VAL A 93 -10.42 17.31 -5.94
N ASP A 94 -10.30 18.11 -4.88
CA ASP A 94 -11.42 18.88 -4.38
C ASP A 94 -12.02 19.72 -5.51
N ASN A 95 -13.35 19.72 -5.59
CA ASN A 95 -14.12 20.39 -6.65
C ASN A 95 -13.93 19.84 -8.07
N LEU A 96 -13.30 18.67 -8.27
CA LEU A 96 -13.27 18.01 -9.57
C LEU A 96 -14.70 17.74 -10.06
N SER A 97 -14.99 18.18 -11.28
CA SER A 97 -16.23 17.88 -11.99
C SER A 97 -15.90 17.34 -13.38
N VAL A 98 -16.47 16.19 -13.71
CA VAL A 98 -16.22 15.48 -14.98
C VAL A 98 -17.56 15.06 -15.56
N ARG A 99 -17.75 15.29 -16.86
CA ARG A 99 -18.92 14.81 -17.61
C ARG A 99 -18.67 13.38 -18.10
N PHE A 100 -19.73 12.59 -18.25
CA PHE A 100 -19.63 11.23 -18.79
C PHE A 100 -18.99 11.18 -20.19
N ASP A 101 -19.29 12.17 -21.02
CA ASP A 101 -18.73 12.29 -22.38
C ASP A 101 -17.20 12.49 -22.35
N ASP A 102 -16.68 13.03 -21.25
CA ASP A 102 -15.28 13.43 -21.10
C ASP A 102 -14.43 12.38 -20.36
N LEU A 103 -14.98 11.21 -20.00
CA LEU A 103 -14.23 10.17 -19.28
C LEU A 103 -12.96 9.73 -20.03
N VAL A 104 -12.96 9.79 -21.36
CA VAL A 104 -11.79 9.52 -22.22
C VAL A 104 -10.62 10.50 -21.99
N LEU A 105 -10.88 11.64 -21.34
CA LEU A 105 -9.88 12.65 -21.02
C LEU A 105 -9.25 12.47 -19.63
N LEU A 106 -9.80 11.58 -18.78
CA LEU A 106 -9.27 11.34 -17.42
C LEU A 106 -7.75 11.06 -17.39
N PRO A 107 -7.17 10.22 -18.26
CA PRO A 107 -5.72 9.99 -18.25
C PRO A 107 -4.90 11.24 -18.58
N LYS A 108 -5.47 12.20 -19.32
CA LYS A 108 -4.82 13.48 -19.61
C LYS A 108 -4.86 14.40 -18.40
N LEU A 109 -5.93 14.35 -17.60
CA LEU A 109 -6.04 15.12 -16.37
C LEU A 109 -4.96 14.72 -15.34
N LEU A 110 -4.63 13.44 -15.25
CA LEU A 110 -3.51 12.98 -14.41
C LEU A 110 -2.18 13.68 -14.78
N LYS A 111 -1.89 13.80 -16.09
CA LYS A 111 -0.67 14.48 -16.56
C LYS A 111 -0.68 15.96 -16.23
N VAL A 112 -1.81 16.64 -16.44
CA VAL A 112 -1.97 18.06 -16.09
C VAL A 112 -1.80 18.25 -14.58
N PHE A 113 -2.35 17.35 -13.77
CA PHE A 113 -2.22 17.38 -12.32
C PHE A 113 -0.75 17.25 -11.89
N ARG A 114 0.02 16.34 -12.50
CA ARG A 114 1.45 16.19 -12.20
C ARG A 114 2.26 17.46 -12.48
N GLU A 115 1.98 18.12 -13.58
CA GLU A 115 2.65 19.38 -13.93
C GLU A 115 2.26 20.51 -12.97
N LEU A 116 0.98 20.60 -12.62
CA LEU A 116 0.48 21.64 -11.72
C LEU A 116 1.07 21.53 -10.31
N TYR A 117 1.30 20.31 -9.83
CA TYR A 117 1.79 20.02 -8.47
C TYR A 117 3.19 19.41 -8.47
N GLN A 118 4.02 19.73 -9.47
CA GLN A 118 5.34 19.12 -9.63
C GLN A 118 6.22 19.35 -8.39
N GLU A 119 6.19 20.55 -7.81
CA GLU A 119 6.95 20.91 -6.62
C GLU A 119 6.50 20.10 -5.40
N GLU A 120 5.19 20.03 -5.15
CA GLU A 120 4.66 19.25 -4.03
C GLU A 120 4.90 17.75 -4.19
N LEU A 121 4.75 17.22 -5.40
CA LEU A 121 5.03 15.81 -5.69
C LEU A 121 6.51 15.49 -5.46
N PHE A 122 7.42 16.39 -5.82
CA PHE A 122 8.85 16.25 -5.53
C PHE A 122 9.13 16.25 -4.03
N GLU A 123 8.50 17.16 -3.26
CA GLU A 123 8.65 17.16 -1.80
C GLU A 123 8.11 15.88 -1.15
N VAL A 124 6.96 15.38 -1.60
CA VAL A 124 6.37 14.14 -1.11
C VAL A 124 7.31 12.97 -1.40
N GLN A 125 7.80 12.86 -2.63
CA GLN A 125 8.75 11.82 -3.03
C GLN A 125 10.03 11.85 -2.18
N LEU A 126 10.62 13.04 -1.98
CA LEU A 126 11.83 13.18 -1.16
C LEU A 126 11.60 12.75 0.30
N ARG A 127 10.45 13.10 0.88
CA ARG A 127 10.10 12.69 2.25
C ARG A 127 9.91 11.18 2.35
N MET A 128 9.26 10.56 1.36
CA MET A 128 9.09 9.10 1.29
C MET A 128 10.44 8.39 1.20
N GLU A 129 11.33 8.83 0.31
CA GLU A 129 12.67 8.26 0.18
C GLU A 129 13.47 8.38 1.49
N GLN A 130 13.46 9.56 2.12
CA GLN A 130 14.12 9.75 3.41
C GLN A 130 13.59 8.80 4.49
N ARG A 131 12.29 8.54 4.50
CA ARG A 131 11.67 7.60 5.45
C ARG A 131 12.11 6.17 5.16
N ILE A 132 12.04 5.72 3.91
CA ILE A 132 12.47 4.38 3.49
C ILE A 132 13.95 4.16 3.85
N LEU A 133 14.81 5.14 3.57
CA LEU A 133 16.23 5.09 3.93
C LEU A 133 16.43 4.95 5.44
N ARG A 134 15.70 5.71 6.26
CA ARG A 134 15.77 5.61 7.73
C ARG A 134 15.34 4.24 8.23
N GLU A 135 14.22 3.71 7.73
CA GLU A 135 13.73 2.39 8.08
C GLU A 135 14.74 1.28 7.70
N GLN A 136 15.36 1.37 6.52
CA GLN A 136 16.41 0.44 6.09
C GLN A 136 17.67 0.53 6.95
N LEU A 137 18.07 1.74 7.37
CA LEU A 137 19.21 1.92 8.27
C LEU A 137 18.93 1.29 9.64
N ASP A 138 17.73 1.47 10.18
CA ASP A 138 17.31 0.88 11.45
C ASP A 138 17.26 -0.65 11.37
N GLU A 139 16.76 -1.22 10.27
CA GLU A 139 16.77 -2.67 10.03
C GLU A 139 18.20 -3.23 9.90
N LYS A 140 19.08 -2.54 9.18
CA LYS A 140 20.49 -2.93 9.06
C LYS A 140 21.21 -2.90 10.41
N GLN A 141 20.95 -1.88 11.23
CA GLN A 141 21.50 -1.80 12.59
C GLN A 141 21.00 -2.96 13.46
N LYS A 142 19.69 -3.26 13.45
CA LYS A 142 19.11 -4.40 14.19
C LYS A 142 19.74 -5.74 13.76
N GLN A 143 19.97 -5.93 12.45
CA GLN A 143 20.61 -7.13 11.94
C GLN A 143 22.10 -7.23 12.33
N ALA A 144 22.85 -6.12 12.32
CA ALA A 144 24.25 -6.10 12.76
C ALA A 144 24.37 -6.48 14.24
N VAL A 145 23.55 -5.89 15.11
CA VAL A 145 23.52 -6.24 16.55
C VAL A 145 23.15 -7.70 16.76
N SER A 146 22.22 -8.26 15.98
CA SER A 146 21.85 -9.68 16.09
C SER A 146 22.94 -10.66 15.64
N LYS A 147 23.86 -10.23 14.77
CA LYS A 147 24.99 -11.06 14.28
C LYS A 147 26.18 -11.04 15.24
N ASP A 148 26.39 -9.95 15.98
CA ASP A 148 27.46 -9.84 16.97
C ASP A 148 27.15 -10.58 18.29
N VAL A 149 25.87 -10.91 18.54
CA VAL A 149 25.46 -11.80 19.65
C VAL A 149 25.56 -13.26 19.18
N GLN A 150 26.77 -13.82 19.13
CA GLN A 150 26.92 -15.28 19.03
C GLN A 150 26.47 -15.94 20.35
N PRO A 151 25.73 -17.07 20.32
CA PRO A 151 25.37 -17.78 21.54
C PRO A 151 26.63 -18.38 22.16
N VAL A 152 26.97 -17.95 23.38
CA VAL A 152 27.98 -18.62 24.21
C VAL A 152 27.52 -20.07 24.41
N LYS A 153 28.19 -21.02 23.76
CA LYS A 153 27.98 -22.45 24.00
C LYS A 153 28.37 -22.77 25.45
N VAL A 154 27.38 -22.90 26.32
CA VAL A 154 27.55 -23.52 27.64
C VAL A 154 27.60 -25.04 27.40
N GLU A 155 28.77 -25.54 27.01
CA GLU A 155 29.02 -26.97 26.96
C GLU A 155 29.60 -27.46 28.29
N GLN A 156 28.91 -28.45 28.86
CA GLN A 156 29.38 -29.45 29.84
C GLN A 156 29.42 -29.06 31.34
N ALA A 157 28.29 -29.31 32.01
CA ALA A 157 28.26 -29.70 33.43
C ALA A 157 27.12 -30.71 33.70
N SER A 158 27.18 -31.92 33.11
CA SER A 158 26.24 -33.00 33.44
C SER A 158 26.86 -34.41 33.48
N LYS A 159 28.17 -34.51 33.72
CA LYS A 159 28.85 -35.81 33.93
C LYS A 159 29.72 -35.81 35.20
N LEU A 160 29.13 -35.60 36.39
CA LEU A 160 29.76 -36.09 37.63
C LEU A 160 28.80 -36.18 38.84
N THR A 161 27.65 -36.84 38.70
CA THR A 161 26.84 -37.23 39.89
C THR A 161 26.31 -38.66 39.86
N ARG A 162 26.68 -39.46 38.86
CA ARG A 162 26.28 -40.87 38.76
C ARG A 162 27.41 -41.84 39.12
N LYS A 163 28.03 -41.64 40.29
CA LYS A 163 28.93 -42.65 40.90
C LYS A 163 29.11 -42.38 42.39
N ARG A 164 28.07 -42.62 43.20
CA ARG A 164 28.14 -42.95 44.64
C ARG A 164 26.72 -43.00 45.22
N LYS A 165 26.19 -44.23 45.31
CA LYS A 165 25.35 -44.77 46.40
C LYS A 165 24.57 -45.97 45.87
N SER A 166 25.31 -47.05 45.60
CA SER A 166 24.83 -48.42 45.81
C SER A 166 25.74 -48.98 46.91
N SER A 167 25.23 -49.02 48.14
CA SER A 167 25.63 -49.87 49.28
C SER A 167 24.98 -49.33 50.57
N GLU A 168 24.55 -50.26 51.44
CA GLU A 168 23.82 -50.15 52.73
C GLU A 168 22.28 -50.24 52.59
N VAL A 169 21.65 -51.44 52.66
CA VAL A 169 21.39 -52.35 53.82
C VAL A 169 20.55 -51.60 54.87
N ILE A 170 19.26 -51.89 55.09
CA ILE A 170 18.56 -53.13 55.49
C ILE A 170 17.19 -53.21 54.80
#